data_AF-A0A3C0HCN7-F1
#
_entry.id   AF-A0A3C0HCN7-F1
#
_cell.length_a   1.000
_cell.length_b   1.000
_cell.length_c   1.000
_cell.angle_alpha   90.00
_cell.angle_beta   90.00
_cell.angle_gamma   90.00
#
_symmetry.space_group_name_H-M   'P 1'
#
loop_
_entity.id
_entity.type
_entity.pdbx_description
1 polymer ?
#
loop_
_entity_poly.entity_id
_entity_poly.type
_entity_poly.pdbx_seq_one_letter_code
_entity_poly.pdbx_strand_id
1 'polypeptide(L)'
;MAETKKTSLKLHFIAIGGKVMHNLALAMSDKWHKVTGSDDEIYEPSLSRLDAAGILPAKMGWYTDNITEDLDYVILGMHAKADNPELLRAQELSLRIMSFPEFV
;
A
#
# COMPACT_ATOMS: atom_id res chain seq x y z
N MET A 1 26.00 19.20 6.04
CA MET A 1 25.32 18.20 6.90
C MET A 1 24.68 17.20 5.95
N ALA A 2 25.17 15.97 5.90
CA ALA A 2 24.68 14.98 4.95
C ALA A 2 23.32 14.47 5.42
N GLU A 3 22.26 14.76 4.67
CA GLU A 3 20.97 14.09 4.83
C GLU A 3 21.18 12.60 4.63
N THR A 4 21.01 11.82 5.69
CA THR A 4 20.92 10.37 5.66
C THR A 4 19.81 9.97 4.70
N LYS A 5 20.20 9.50 3.51
CA LYS A 5 19.32 8.95 2.48
C LYS A 5 18.44 7.88 3.14
N LYS A 6 17.16 8.19 3.38
CA LYS A 6 16.17 7.20 3.83
C LYS A 6 16.09 6.14 2.74
N THR A 7 16.81 5.02 2.93
CA THR A 7 17.09 4.06 1.84
C THR A 7 15.93 3.08 1.64
N SER A 8 14.94 3.09 2.54
CA SER A 8 13.73 2.28 2.48
C SER A 8 12.52 3.14 2.82
N LEU A 9 11.55 3.19 1.90
CA LEU A 9 10.26 3.85 2.09
C LEU A 9 9.28 2.85 2.71
N LYS A 10 8.37 3.35 3.56
CA LYS A 10 7.22 2.59 4.06
C LYS A 10 5.98 2.94 3.25
N LEU A 11 5.50 1.97 2.48
CA LEU A 11 4.39 2.14 1.55
C LEU A 11 3.21 1.29 2.02
N HIS A 12 2.02 1.88 2.00
CA HIS A 12 0.78 1.15 2.25
C HIS A 12 -0.14 1.24 1.03
N PHE A 13 -0.56 0.09 0.50
CA PHE A 13 -1.41 -0.02 -0.68
C PHE A 13 -2.85 -0.28 -0.28
N ILE A 14 -3.76 0.64 -0.62
CA ILE A 14 -5.20 0.43 -0.50
C ILE A 14 -5.70 -0.20 -1.81
N ALA A 15 -6.37 -1.35 -1.71
CA ALA A 15 -6.76 -2.24 -2.81
C ALA A 15 -5.56 -2.93 -3.50
N ILE A 16 -4.69 -3.55 -2.68
CA ILE A 16 -3.45 -4.20 -3.14
C ILE A 16 -3.69 -5.39 -4.08
N GLY A 17 -4.83 -6.06 -4.00
CA GLY A 17 -5.18 -7.24 -4.79
C GLY A 17 -5.48 -6.95 -6.26
N GLY A 18 -5.68 -5.67 -6.62
CA GLY A 18 -5.95 -5.26 -7.99
C GLY A 18 -4.87 -5.69 -8.98
N LYS A 19 -5.24 -6.01 -10.22
CA LYS A 19 -4.34 -6.53 -11.27
C LYS A 19 -3.08 -5.66 -11.48
N VAL A 20 -3.23 -4.35 -11.36
CA VAL A 20 -2.14 -3.41 -11.53
C VAL A 20 -1.42 -3.13 -10.20
N MET A 21 -2.20 -3.02 -9.11
CA MET A 21 -1.69 -2.69 -7.78
C MET A 21 -0.75 -3.76 -7.22
N HIS A 22 -1.07 -5.05 -7.35
CA HIS A 22 -0.20 -6.10 -6.81
C HIS A 22 1.16 -6.12 -7.52
N ASN A 23 1.19 -5.91 -8.84
CA ASN A 23 2.46 -5.85 -9.58
C ASN A 23 3.32 -4.66 -9.16
N LEU A 24 2.70 -3.51 -8.89
CA LEU A 24 3.39 -2.35 -8.36
C LEU A 24 3.93 -2.61 -6.94
N ALA A 25 3.11 -3.21 -6.07
CA ALA A 25 3.50 -3.57 -4.71
C ALA A 25 4.70 -4.53 -4.69
N LEU A 26 4.69 -5.55 -5.57
CA LEU A 26 5.81 -6.47 -5.77
C LEU A 26 7.08 -5.73 -6.22
N ALA A 27 6.98 -4.89 -7.26
CA ALA A 27 8.11 -4.13 -7.78
C ALA A 27 8.70 -3.16 -6.74
N MET A 28 7.88 -2.63 -5.82
CA MET A 28 8.35 -1.81 -4.72
C MET A 28 9.02 -2.62 -3.62
N SER A 29 8.46 -3.79 -3.29
CA SER A 29 9.05 -4.71 -2.32
C SER A 29 10.45 -5.15 -2.77
N ASP A 30 10.62 -5.47 -4.06
CA ASP A 30 11.90 -5.81 -4.68
C ASP A 30 12.95 -4.69 -4.59
N LYS A 31 12.51 -3.43 -4.49
CA LYS A 31 13.38 -2.25 -4.31
C LYS A 31 13.75 -1.99 -2.84
N TRP A 32 13.58 -2.97 -1.96
CA TRP A 32 13.87 -2.89 -0.52
C TRP A 32 13.00 -1.88 0.23
N HIS A 33 11.82 -1.56 -0.31
CA HIS A 33 10.80 -0.79 0.40
C HIS A 33 9.98 -1.70 1.30
N LYS A 34 9.56 -1.18 2.46
CA LYS A 34 8.63 -1.88 3.33
C LYS A 34 7.23 -1.68 2.79
N VAL A 35 6.69 -2.70 2.14
CA VAL A 35 5.36 -2.67 1.52
C VAL A 35 4.36 -3.39 2.42
N THR A 36 3.22 -2.75 2.62
CA THR A 36 2.04 -3.32 3.25
C THR A 36 0.83 -2.99 2.38
N GLY A 37 -0.30 -3.66 2.61
CA GLY A 37 -1.53 -3.27 1.95
C GLY A 37 -2.75 -3.93 2.54
N SER A 38 -3.88 -3.56 1.98
CA SER A 38 -5.21 -3.97 2.40
C SER A 38 -6.09 -4.21 1.18
N ASP A 39 -7.00 -5.17 1.29
CA ASP A 39 -8.05 -5.43 0.30
C ASP A 39 -9.20 -6.18 0.97
N ASP A 40 -10.43 -6.02 0.47
CA ASP A 40 -11.59 -6.77 0.95
C ASP A 40 -11.44 -8.26 0.59
N GLU A 41 -10.97 -8.54 -0.62
CA GLU A 41 -10.79 -9.89 -1.14
C GLU A 41 -9.62 -9.90 -2.13
N ILE A 42 -8.75 -10.91 -2.05
CA ILE A 42 -7.64 -11.09 -2.98
C ILE A 42 -7.77 -12.44 -3.65
N TYR A 43 -7.79 -12.42 -4.99
CA TYR A 43 -7.93 -13.60 -5.84
C TYR A 43 -6.63 -13.94 -6.58
N GLU A 44 -6.56 -15.15 -7.14
CA GLU A 44 -5.47 -15.52 -8.05
C GLU A 44 -5.49 -14.65 -9.33
N PRO A 45 -4.32 -14.26 -9.87
CA PRO A 45 -2.97 -14.65 -9.46
C PRO A 45 -2.36 -13.75 -8.36
N SER A 46 -3.08 -12.72 -7.91
CA SER A 46 -2.53 -11.74 -6.95
C SER A 46 -2.23 -12.40 -5.60
N LEU A 47 -3.11 -13.30 -5.14
CA LEU A 47 -3.02 -13.96 -3.83
C LEU A 47 -1.68 -14.69 -3.65
N SER A 48 -1.42 -15.72 -4.46
CA SER A 48 -0.18 -16.51 -4.38
C SER A 48 1.08 -15.67 -4.57
N ARG A 49 1.03 -14.62 -5.40
CA ARG A 49 2.18 -13.76 -5.66
C ARG A 49 2.51 -12.83 -4.49
N LEU A 50 1.49 -12.23 -3.87
CA LEU A 50 1.67 -11.39 -2.68
C LEU A 50 2.17 -12.23 -1.49
N ASP A 51 1.67 -13.46 -1.35
CA ASP A 51 2.11 -14.40 -0.32
C ASP A 51 3.58 -14.80 -0.50
N ALA A 52 3.96 -15.18 -1.73
CA ALA A 52 5.33 -15.55 -2.05
C ALA A 52 6.34 -14.41 -1.80
N ALA A 53 5.90 -13.15 -1.92
CA ALA A 53 6.70 -11.97 -1.61
C ALA A 53 6.62 -11.53 -0.14
N GLY A 54 5.82 -12.21 0.70
CA GLY A 54 5.66 -11.89 2.12
C GLY A 54 4.92 -10.56 2.39
N ILE A 55 4.15 -10.07 1.41
CA ILE A 55 3.40 -8.81 1.49
C ILE A 55 1.88 -9.02 1.41
N LEU A 56 1.42 -10.27 1.52
CA LEU A 56 0.00 -10.58 1.64
C LEU A 56 -0.55 -9.99 2.96
N PRO A 57 -1.70 -9.28 2.93
CA PRO A 57 -2.31 -8.77 4.15
C PRO A 57 -2.64 -9.91 5.12
N ALA A 58 -2.28 -9.74 6.40
CA ALA A 58 -2.55 -10.74 7.42
C ALA A 58 -4.06 -10.92 7.72
N LYS A 59 -4.86 -9.90 7.39
CA LYS A 59 -6.32 -9.90 7.50
C LYS A 59 -6.89 -9.18 6.27
N MET A 60 -7.98 -9.72 5.74
CA MET A 60 -8.76 -9.08 4.68
C MET A 60 -9.70 -8.02 5.26
N GLY A 61 -9.94 -6.96 4.51
CA GLY A 61 -10.72 -5.79 4.90
C GLY A 61 -9.85 -4.54 5.09
N TRP A 62 -10.49 -3.48 5.60
CA TRP A 62 -9.92 -2.16 5.77
C TRP A 62 -9.76 -1.83 7.26
N TYR A 63 -8.54 -1.57 7.71
CA TYR A 63 -8.25 -1.34 9.12
C TYR A 63 -7.44 -0.07 9.30
N THR A 64 -8.01 0.91 10.02
CA THR A 64 -7.33 2.18 10.33
C THR A 64 -5.99 1.99 11.05
N ASP A 65 -5.84 0.90 11.79
CA ASP A 65 -4.62 0.54 12.53
C ASP A 65 -3.44 0.22 11.60
N ASN A 66 -3.71 -0.10 10.33
CA ASN A 66 -2.69 -0.25 9.30
C ASN A 66 -2.11 1.09 8.84
N ILE A 67 -2.79 2.19 9.14
CA ILE A 67 -2.43 3.55 8.73
C ILE A 67 -1.77 4.27 9.89
N THR A 68 -0.44 4.26 9.85
CA THR A 68 0.43 4.79 10.90
C THR A 68 1.21 6.01 10.41
N GLU A 69 1.58 6.90 11.32
CA GLU A 69 2.30 8.15 11.00
C GLU A 69 3.70 7.93 10.42
N ASP A 70 4.28 6.73 10.59
CA ASP A 70 5.58 6.37 10.03
C ASP A 70 5.54 5.96 8.56
N LEU A 71 4.34 5.85 7.95
CA LEU A 71 4.18 5.64 6.52
C LEU A 71 4.71 6.83 5.73
N ASP A 72 5.53 6.55 4.71
CA ASP A 72 6.00 7.58 3.79
C ASP A 72 4.95 7.93 2.75
N TYR A 73 4.23 6.90 2.26
CA TYR A 73 3.19 7.05 1.25
C TYR A 73 2.06 6.05 1.42
N VAL A 74 0.85 6.51 1.13
CA VAL A 74 -0.33 5.67 0.93
C VAL A 74 -0.65 5.66 -0.57
N ILE A 75 -0.62 4.49 -1.18
CA ILE A 75 -0.88 4.31 -2.61
C ILE A 75 -2.33 3.86 -2.78
N LEU A 76 -3.11 4.72 -3.43
CA LEU A 76 -4.54 4.51 -3.64
C LEU A 76 -4.80 3.87 -5.00
N GLY A 77 -5.40 2.68 -5.01
CA GLY A 77 -5.84 2.02 -6.23
C GLY A 77 -7.05 2.74 -6.85
N MET A 78 -7.21 2.67 -8.17
CA MET A 78 -8.29 3.37 -8.91
C MET A 78 -9.72 2.99 -8.48
N HIS A 79 -9.90 1.87 -7.79
CA HIS A 79 -11.20 1.38 -7.31
C HIS A 79 -11.39 1.57 -5.79
N ALA A 80 -10.44 2.20 -5.10
CA ALA A 80 -10.61 2.50 -3.69
C ALA A 80 -11.74 3.52 -3.51
N LYS A 81 -12.68 3.21 -2.61
CA LYS A 81 -13.84 4.06 -2.36
C LYS A 81 -13.45 5.29 -1.55
N ALA A 82 -14.15 6.40 -1.79
CA ALA A 82 -13.90 7.65 -1.07
C ALA A 82 -14.23 7.58 0.44
N ASP A 83 -15.09 6.65 0.83
CA ASP A 83 -15.47 6.37 2.22
C ASP A 83 -14.60 5.27 2.87
N ASN A 84 -13.50 4.86 2.22
CA ASN A 84 -12.61 3.86 2.78
C ASN A 84 -11.99 4.39 4.11
N PRO A 85 -12.11 3.64 5.22
CA PRO A 85 -11.66 4.12 6.53
C PRO A 85 -10.13 4.34 6.60
N GLU A 86 -9.34 3.57 5.83
CA GLU A 86 -7.89 3.76 5.74
C GLU A 86 -7.54 5.05 4.98
N LEU A 87 -8.27 5.36 3.92
CA LEU A 87 -8.09 6.60 3.18
C LEU A 87 -8.42 7.81 4.05
N LEU A 88 -9.56 7.79 4.76
CA LEU A 88 -9.94 8.84 5.68
C LEU A 88 -8.90 9.02 6.79
N ARG A 89 -8.40 7.91 7.35
CA ARG A 89 -7.34 7.95 8.36
C ARG A 89 -6.04 8.54 7.83
N ALA A 90 -5.66 8.21 6.60
CA ALA A 90 -4.47 8.77 5.96
C ALA A 90 -4.59 10.29 5.75
N GLN A 91 -5.79 10.76 5.41
CA GLN A 91 -6.09 12.20 5.29
C GLN A 91 -6.04 12.90 6.64
N GLU A 92 -6.62 12.31 7.70
CA GLU A 92 -6.55 12.85 9.06
C GLU A 92 -5.11 13.04 9.54
N LEU A 93 -4.26 12.05 9.25
CA LEU A 93 -2.84 12.08 9.59
C LEU A 93 -2.00 12.94 8.62
N SER A 94 -2.64 13.57 7.62
CA SER A 94 -1.96 14.37 6.59
C SER A 94 -0.82 13.60 5.89
N LEU A 95 -1.01 12.30 5.70
CA LEU A 95 -0.05 11.44 4.98
C LEU A 95 -0.03 11.77 3.50
N ARG A 96 1.09 11.45 2.84
CA ARG A 96 1.22 11.60 1.39
C ARG A 96 0.43 10.49 0.69
N ILE A 97 -0.72 10.84 0.16
CA ILE A 97 -1.54 9.93 -0.64
C ILE A 97 -1.19 10.14 -2.11
N MET A 98 -0.88 9.06 -2.83
CA MET A 98 -0.64 9.08 -4.27
C MET A 98 -1.63 8.17 -4.96
N SER A 99 -2.28 8.67 -6.01
CA SER A 99 -3.14 7.83 -6.84
C SER A 99 -2.32 7.10 -7.90
N PHE A 100 -2.71 5.87 -8.24
CA PHE A 100 -1.99 5.09 -9.26
C PHE A 100 -1.79 5.83 -10.62
N PRO A 101 -2.75 6.61 -11.16
CA PRO A 101 -2.53 7.39 -12.38
C PRO A 101 -1.42 8.45 -12.28
N GLU A 102 -1.10 8.91 -11.07
CA GLU A 102 -0.06 9.92 -10.81
C GLU A 102 1.31 9.29 -10.52
N PHE A 103 1.37 7.97 -10.31
CA PHE A 103 2.59 7.26 -9.92
C PHE A 103 3.39 6.68 -11.11
N VAL A 104 2.78 6.59 -12.30
CA VAL A 104 3.39 6.02 -13.54
C VAL A 104 3.88 7.12 -14.47
#